data_AF-E3QWP7-F1
#
_entry.id   AF-E3QWP7-F1
#
_cell.length_a   1.000
_cell.length_b   1.000
_cell.length_c   1.000
_cell.angle_alpha   90.00
_cell.angle_beta   90.00
_cell.angle_gamma   90.00
#
_symmetry.space_group_name_H-M   'P 1'
#
loop_
_entity.id
_entity.type
_entity.pdbx_description
1 polymer ?
#
loop_
_entity_poly.entity_id
_entity_poly.type
_entity_poly.pdbx_seq_one_letter_code
_entity_poly.pdbx_strand_id
1 'polypeptide(L)'
;MLIFTLNHSTTAVALIAGLAAGEPAFYVSASARKVSDAPSPTSEASGIPSRTRAPGITPLEAQARICNLEADYSPHDPIDSEKQEKGVSTFCDLLRGKGGYLEPGMESQRVEFQDANGGRHHYKVEWAAGCQTEVENQAIRRPLGHVSASLNCHDLMRDNYLLCHNGGVGGKVQVGCLIYTYNGGIMTGRVYDW
;
A
#
# COMPACT_ATOMS: atom_id res chain seq x y z
N MET A 1 2.26 -55.33 -39.43
CA MET A 1 2.71 -55.18 -38.03
C MET A 1 1.99 -53.97 -37.45
N LEU A 2 1.12 -54.23 -36.48
CA LEU A 2 0.23 -53.35 -35.69
C LEU A 2 -0.76 -52.43 -36.40
N ILE A 3 -1.96 -52.98 -36.53
CA ILE A 3 -3.29 -52.35 -36.61
C ILE A 3 -3.68 -51.93 -35.17
N PHE A 4 -4.21 -50.73 -34.97
CA PHE A 4 -4.99 -50.39 -33.77
C PHE A 4 -6.44 -50.09 -34.17
N THR A 5 -7.32 -50.97 -33.70
CA THR A 5 -8.77 -50.94 -33.84
C THR A 5 -9.41 -49.94 -32.86
N LEU A 6 -10.43 -49.21 -33.32
CA LEU A 6 -11.41 -48.54 -32.47
C LEU A 6 -12.22 -49.57 -31.65
N ASN A 7 -12.67 -49.18 -30.45
CA ASN A 7 -13.97 -49.62 -29.97
C ASN A 7 -14.61 -48.63 -28.98
N HIS A 8 -15.85 -48.26 -29.28
CA HIS A 8 -16.81 -47.55 -28.42
C HIS A 8 -17.58 -48.56 -27.56
N SER A 9 -17.98 -48.19 -26.34
CA SER A 9 -19.23 -48.66 -25.68
C SER A 9 -19.47 -47.92 -24.36
N THR A 10 -20.42 -46.98 -24.29
CA THR A 10 -21.83 -47.08 -23.82
C THR A 10 -22.07 -47.20 -22.31
N THR A 11 -22.64 -46.11 -21.74
CA THR A 11 -23.78 -46.00 -20.79
C THR A 11 -23.86 -46.87 -19.54
N ALA A 12 -24.07 -46.25 -18.37
CA ALA A 12 -25.42 -46.05 -17.77
C ALA A 12 -25.37 -45.43 -16.36
N VAL A 13 -26.30 -44.51 -16.10
CA VAL A 13 -26.67 -43.97 -14.78
C VAL A 13 -27.75 -44.86 -14.15
N ALA A 14 -27.71 -45.09 -12.83
CA ALA A 14 -28.91 -45.45 -12.06
C ALA A 14 -28.80 -45.01 -10.57
N LEU A 15 -29.78 -44.21 -10.14
CA LEU A 15 -30.15 -43.92 -8.75
C LEU A 15 -30.71 -45.16 -8.04
N ILE A 16 -30.50 -45.29 -6.72
CA ILE A 16 -31.50 -45.85 -5.79
C ILE A 16 -31.40 -45.18 -4.41
N ALA A 17 -32.56 -44.82 -3.85
CA ALA A 17 -32.79 -44.21 -2.54
C ALA A 17 -33.33 -45.22 -1.50
N GLY A 18 -33.22 -44.91 -0.20
CA GLY A 18 -33.95 -45.54 0.94
C GLY A 18 -33.16 -45.46 2.26
N LEU A 19 -33.50 -44.58 3.22
CA LEU A 19 -34.48 -44.67 4.33
C LEU A 19 -34.03 -45.55 5.53
N ALA A 20 -33.74 -44.91 6.69
CA ALA A 20 -34.46 -45.06 7.97
C ALA A 20 -33.60 -44.79 9.24
N ALA A 21 -34.05 -43.78 9.99
CA ALA A 21 -34.20 -43.64 11.45
C ALA A 21 -33.19 -44.25 12.46
N GLY A 22 -32.80 -43.41 13.45
CA GLY A 22 -32.36 -43.87 14.77
C GLY A 22 -31.54 -42.83 15.55
N GLU A 23 -32.20 -41.94 16.30
CA GLU A 23 -31.57 -41.16 17.38
C GLU A 23 -31.19 -42.07 18.56
N PRO A 24 -30.23 -41.64 19.40
CA PRO A 24 -30.57 -41.57 20.82
C PRO A 24 -30.29 -40.18 21.39
N ALA A 25 -31.35 -39.62 21.99
CA ALA A 25 -31.30 -38.48 22.88
C ALA A 25 -30.47 -38.80 24.14
N PHE A 26 -29.50 -37.93 24.45
CA PHE A 26 -28.93 -37.81 25.79
C PHE A 26 -29.49 -36.54 26.43
N TYR A 27 -30.05 -36.71 27.63
CA TYR A 27 -30.77 -35.70 28.40
C TYR A 27 -30.05 -35.46 29.74
N VAL A 28 -30.18 -34.23 30.25
CA VAL A 28 -29.87 -33.71 31.62
C VAL A 28 -28.36 -33.54 31.91
N SER A 29 -27.83 -32.42 32.43
CA SER A 29 -28.34 -31.54 33.48
C SER A 29 -27.70 -30.14 33.39
N ALA A 30 -28.53 -29.09 33.44
CA ALA A 30 -28.06 -27.72 33.68
C ALA A 30 -27.86 -27.51 35.19
N SER A 31 -26.60 -27.31 35.61
CA SER A 31 -26.27 -26.88 36.98
C SER A 31 -26.02 -25.38 36.98
N ALA A 32 -26.98 -24.62 37.53
CA ALA A 32 -26.83 -23.20 37.78
C ALA A 32 -25.79 -22.97 38.90
N ARG A 33 -24.65 -22.36 38.55
CA ARG A 33 -23.70 -21.82 39.54
C ARG A 33 -23.86 -20.32 39.64
N LYS A 34 -24.10 -19.86 40.87
CA LYS A 34 -24.18 -18.46 41.32
C LYS A 34 -23.00 -17.65 40.79
N VAL A 35 -23.30 -16.52 40.16
CA VAL A 35 -22.37 -15.41 39.94
C VAL A 35 -22.32 -14.61 41.25
N SER A 36 -21.16 -14.61 41.90
CA SER A 36 -20.86 -13.71 43.02
C SER A 36 -19.97 -12.60 42.48
N ASP A 37 -20.49 -11.38 42.41
CA ASP A 37 -19.72 -10.19 42.03
C ASP A 37 -18.63 -9.90 43.09
N ALA A 38 -17.39 -9.87 42.63
CA ALA A 38 -16.25 -9.28 43.35
C ALA A 38 -15.80 -8.02 42.59
N PRO A 39 -15.51 -6.89 43.26
CA PRO A 39 -15.12 -5.67 42.57
C PRO A 39 -13.71 -5.79 41.98
N SER A 40 -13.59 -5.41 40.71
CA SER A 40 -12.33 -5.35 39.96
C SER A 40 -11.38 -4.30 40.54
N PRO A 41 -10.07 -4.57 40.68
CA PRO A 41 -9.10 -3.56 41.05
C PRO A 41 -8.81 -2.63 39.87
N THR A 42 -9.01 -1.33 40.09
CA THR A 42 -8.71 -0.24 39.15
C THR A 42 -7.22 -0.27 38.80
N SER A 43 -6.90 -0.56 37.54
CA SER A 43 -5.55 -0.47 37.00
C SER A 43 -5.20 1.00 36.77
N GLU A 44 -4.29 1.50 37.60
CA GLU A 44 -3.71 2.82 37.53
C GLU A 44 -2.86 2.92 36.26
N ALA A 45 -3.38 3.64 35.25
CA ALA A 45 -2.66 3.90 34.01
C ALA A 45 -1.46 4.81 34.30
N SER A 46 -0.26 4.23 34.32
CA SER A 46 1.00 4.95 34.37
C SER A 46 1.14 5.78 33.09
N GLY A 47 0.87 7.08 33.21
CA GLY A 47 0.94 8.02 32.09
C GLY A 47 2.36 8.17 31.60
N ILE A 48 2.65 7.63 30.41
CA ILE A 48 3.80 8.04 29.62
C ILE A 48 3.62 9.54 29.32
N PRO A 49 4.62 10.40 29.56
CA PRO A 49 4.48 11.81 29.25
C PRO A 49 4.34 11.96 27.74
N SER A 50 3.12 12.24 27.28
CA SER A 50 2.85 12.68 25.92
C SER A 50 3.62 13.98 25.71
N ARG A 51 4.71 13.91 24.95
CA ARG A 51 5.53 15.08 24.60
C ARG A 51 4.60 16.04 23.88
N THR A 52 4.23 17.14 24.53
CA THR A 52 3.42 18.20 23.92
C THR A 52 4.14 18.71 22.69
N ARG A 53 3.67 18.28 21.53
CA ARG A 53 4.19 18.66 20.22
C ARG A 53 4.01 20.17 20.04
N ALA A 54 5.05 20.87 19.59
CA ALA A 54 4.94 22.29 19.29
C ALA A 54 3.88 22.52 18.19
N PRO A 55 2.96 23.48 18.35
CA PRO A 55 2.00 23.84 17.31
C PRO A 55 2.74 24.24 16.02
N GLY A 56 2.30 23.71 14.88
CA GLY A 56 2.85 24.06 13.57
C GLY A 56 4.09 23.26 13.13
N ILE A 57 4.58 22.30 13.92
CA ILE A 57 5.68 21.41 13.53
C ILE A 57 5.13 20.06 13.03
N THR A 58 5.41 19.74 11.77
CA THR A 58 5.07 18.47 11.11
C THR A 58 5.94 17.32 11.64
N PRO A 59 5.36 16.13 11.91
CA PRO A 59 6.11 15.00 12.48
C PRO A 59 6.98 14.31 11.46
N LEU A 60 8.13 13.82 11.92
CA LEU A 60 8.90 12.81 11.20
C LEU A 60 8.22 11.45 11.29
N GLU A 61 7.07 11.33 10.65
CA GLU A 61 6.32 10.10 10.46
C GLU A 61 5.63 10.11 9.09
N ALA A 62 5.18 8.94 8.64
CA ALA A 62 4.39 8.83 7.42
C ALA A 62 2.93 9.21 7.70
N GLN A 63 2.38 10.09 6.87
CA GLN A 63 0.97 10.47 6.89
C GLN A 63 0.11 9.48 6.10
N ALA A 64 -1.21 9.67 6.14
CA ALA A 64 -2.13 8.90 5.33
C ALA A 64 -1.83 9.10 3.83
N ARG A 65 -1.88 8.00 3.08
CA ARG A 65 -1.73 8.02 1.63
C ARG A 65 -2.98 8.60 0.97
N ILE A 66 -2.79 9.44 -0.02
CA ILE A 66 -3.84 10.03 -0.84
C ILE A 66 -3.75 9.39 -2.23
N CYS A 67 -4.78 8.65 -2.61
CA CYS A 67 -4.85 7.95 -3.89
C CYS A 67 -5.54 8.81 -4.94
N ASN A 68 -5.04 8.74 -6.17
CA ASN A 68 -5.62 9.44 -7.31
C ASN A 68 -6.94 8.77 -7.73
N LEU A 69 -7.83 9.56 -8.35
CA LEU A 69 -9.00 9.03 -9.04
C LEU A 69 -8.58 8.58 -10.45
N GLU A 70 -8.78 7.30 -10.77
CA GLU A 70 -8.41 6.73 -12.08
C GLU A 70 -9.06 7.48 -13.26
N ALA A 71 -10.27 8.00 -13.07
CA ALA A 71 -10.99 8.79 -14.08
C ALA A 71 -10.19 10.02 -14.57
N ASP A 72 -9.40 10.65 -13.71
CA ASP A 72 -8.59 11.83 -14.05
C ASP A 72 -7.36 11.50 -14.90
N TYR A 73 -7.09 10.21 -15.08
CA TYR A 73 -6.00 9.67 -15.89
C TYR A 73 -6.55 8.91 -17.11
N SER A 74 -7.87 8.74 -17.21
CA SER A 74 -8.51 8.02 -18.31
C SER A 74 -8.65 8.88 -19.58
N PRO A 75 -8.56 8.27 -20.78
CA PRO A 75 -8.07 6.91 -21.01
C PRO A 75 -6.55 6.83 -20.84
N HIS A 76 -6.04 5.70 -20.36
CA HIS A 76 -4.60 5.41 -20.35
C HIS A 76 -4.33 3.94 -20.69
N ASP A 77 -3.12 3.68 -21.20
CA ASP A 77 -2.63 2.32 -21.38
C ASP A 77 -2.49 1.61 -20.00
N PRO A 78 -2.60 0.28 -19.94
CA PRO A 78 -2.41 -0.48 -18.71
C PRO A 78 -1.05 -0.18 -18.05
N ILE A 79 -1.05 0.00 -16.73
CA ILE A 79 0.18 0.26 -15.97
C ILE A 79 0.77 -1.04 -15.47
N ASP A 80 1.89 -1.42 -16.08
CA ASP A 80 2.61 -2.65 -15.76
C ASP A 80 3.33 -2.55 -14.41
N SER A 81 3.05 -3.51 -13.53
CA SER A 81 3.59 -3.55 -12.17
C SER A 81 5.11 -3.74 -12.14
N GLU A 82 5.67 -4.53 -13.05
CA GLU A 82 7.11 -4.80 -13.13
C GLU A 82 7.85 -3.56 -13.65
N LYS A 83 7.28 -2.87 -14.65
CA LYS A 83 7.82 -1.58 -15.14
C LYS A 83 7.75 -0.51 -14.05
N GLN A 84 6.66 -0.48 -13.27
CA GLN A 84 6.53 0.42 -12.14
C GLN A 84 7.63 0.18 -11.10
N GLU A 85 7.87 -1.07 -10.71
CA GLU A 85 8.91 -1.43 -9.74
C GLU A 85 10.33 -1.10 -10.24
N LYS A 86 10.61 -1.38 -11.51
CA LYS A 86 11.88 -1.00 -12.13
C LYS A 86 12.06 0.51 -12.19
N GLY A 87 10.99 1.25 -12.47
CA GLY A 87 10.96 2.71 -12.43
C GLY A 87 11.25 3.26 -11.03
N VAL A 88 10.69 2.63 -9.98
CA VAL A 88 11.00 2.95 -8.57
C VAL A 88 12.50 2.81 -8.31
N SER A 89 13.11 1.68 -8.68
CA SER A 89 14.56 1.49 -8.47
C SER A 89 15.37 2.55 -9.20
N THR A 90 15.05 2.79 -10.48
CA THR A 90 15.77 3.76 -11.31
C THR A 90 15.68 5.17 -10.70
N PHE A 91 14.49 5.60 -10.29
CA PHE A 91 14.28 6.90 -9.66
C PHE A 91 15.02 7.00 -8.32
N CYS A 92 14.80 6.06 -7.40
CA CYS A 92 15.38 6.10 -6.06
C CYS A 92 16.90 5.91 -6.04
N ASP A 93 17.48 5.23 -7.03
CA ASP A 93 18.93 5.09 -7.18
C ASP A 93 19.56 6.35 -7.78
N LEU A 94 18.90 7.01 -8.74
CA LEU A 94 19.36 8.26 -9.35
C LEU A 94 19.51 9.39 -8.31
N LEU A 95 18.68 9.38 -7.27
CA LEU A 95 18.75 10.36 -6.17
C LEU A 95 20.06 10.28 -5.36
N ARG A 96 20.81 9.16 -5.41
CA ARG A 96 22.14 9.07 -4.78
C ARG A 96 23.13 10.07 -5.38
N GLY A 97 23.03 10.35 -6.68
CA GLY A 97 23.92 11.27 -7.40
C GLY A 97 23.53 12.74 -7.29
N LYS A 98 22.35 13.04 -6.72
CA LYS A 98 21.75 14.40 -6.69
C LYS A 98 21.77 15.06 -5.31
N GLY A 99 22.71 14.67 -4.45
CA GLY A 99 22.86 15.25 -3.11
C GLY A 99 22.09 14.52 -2.01
N GLY A 100 21.06 13.72 -2.35
CA GLY A 100 20.43 12.76 -1.42
C GLY A 100 19.54 13.35 -0.32
N TYR A 101 19.42 14.68 -0.22
CA TYR A 101 18.59 15.41 0.73
C TYR A 101 17.70 16.44 0.01
N LEU A 102 16.58 16.81 0.63
CA LEU A 102 15.79 17.98 0.26
C LEU A 102 15.57 18.88 1.47
N GLU A 103 15.48 20.17 1.18
CA GLU A 103 15.30 21.29 2.11
C GLU A 103 14.19 22.22 1.62
N PRO A 104 13.62 23.07 2.50
CA PRO A 104 12.68 24.10 2.09
C PRO A 104 13.23 24.95 0.94
N GLY A 105 12.45 25.10 -0.13
CA GLY A 105 12.80 25.91 -1.30
C GLY A 105 13.68 25.22 -2.35
N MET A 106 14.16 23.99 -2.10
CA MET A 106 14.84 23.21 -3.14
C MET A 106 13.86 22.72 -4.22
N GLU A 107 14.37 22.56 -5.45
CA GLU A 107 13.59 22.01 -6.54
C GLU A 107 13.23 20.53 -6.32
N SER A 108 11.99 20.19 -6.70
CA SER A 108 11.52 18.80 -6.71
C SER A 108 12.38 17.92 -7.62
N GLN A 109 12.67 16.71 -7.17
CA GLN A 109 13.30 15.70 -8.02
C GLN A 109 12.22 14.91 -8.73
N ARG A 110 12.28 14.86 -10.06
CA ARG A 110 11.26 14.19 -10.87
C ARG A 110 11.85 13.42 -12.06
N VAL A 111 11.16 12.37 -12.46
CA VAL A 111 11.44 11.60 -13.69
C VAL A 111 10.12 11.20 -14.33
N GLU A 112 10.07 11.33 -15.65
CA GLU A 112 8.97 10.84 -16.49
C GLU A 112 9.52 9.91 -17.57
N PHE A 113 8.80 8.81 -17.85
CA PHE A 113 9.10 7.96 -18.99
C PHE A 113 7.86 7.20 -19.48
N GLN A 114 7.94 6.68 -20.70
CA GLN A 114 6.97 5.75 -21.27
C GLN A 114 7.61 4.36 -21.38
N ASP A 115 6.89 3.33 -20.94
CA ASP A 115 7.34 1.94 -21.06
C ASP A 115 6.99 1.34 -22.45
N ALA A 116 7.45 0.11 -22.68
CA ALA A 116 7.23 -0.59 -23.95
C ALA A 116 5.75 -1.00 -24.18
N ASN A 117 4.92 -0.99 -23.13
CA ASN A 117 3.50 -1.30 -23.19
C ASN A 117 2.64 -0.04 -23.40
N GLY A 118 3.27 1.14 -23.53
CA GLY A 118 2.60 2.43 -23.69
C GLY A 118 2.32 3.16 -22.38
N GLY A 119 2.43 2.46 -21.24
CA GLY A 119 2.24 3.01 -19.90
C GLY A 119 3.22 4.14 -19.63
N ARG A 120 2.70 5.30 -19.22
CA ARG A 120 3.51 6.45 -18.85
C ARG A 120 3.58 6.60 -17.34
N HIS A 121 4.76 6.92 -16.86
CA HIS A 121 5.06 6.96 -15.43
C HIS A 121 5.69 8.30 -15.08
N HIS A 122 5.28 8.84 -13.94
CA HIS A 122 5.85 10.02 -13.32
C HIS A 122 6.18 9.72 -11.86
N TYR A 123 7.41 10.02 -11.48
CA TYR A 123 7.91 9.91 -10.11
C TYR A 123 8.35 11.30 -9.68
N LYS A 124 7.94 11.72 -8.49
CA LYS A 124 8.32 13.02 -7.93
C LYS A 124 8.53 12.91 -6.44
N VAL A 125 9.54 13.61 -5.96
CA VAL A 125 9.72 13.91 -4.54
C VAL A 125 10.04 15.38 -4.35
N GLU A 126 9.38 15.99 -3.37
CA GLU A 126 9.47 17.42 -3.12
C GLU A 126 9.36 17.73 -1.63
N TRP A 127 9.78 18.94 -1.25
CA TRP A 127 9.50 19.50 0.05
C TRP A 127 8.10 20.13 0.06
N ALA A 128 7.24 19.70 0.97
CA ALA A 128 5.89 20.23 1.13
C ALA A 128 5.92 21.74 1.41
N ALA A 129 5.18 22.52 0.62
CA ALA A 129 5.16 23.98 0.73
C ALA A 129 4.76 24.43 2.15
N GLY A 130 5.57 25.32 2.74
CA GLY A 130 5.34 25.84 4.09
C GLY A 130 5.55 24.82 5.22
N CYS A 131 6.00 23.60 4.93
CA CYS A 131 6.23 22.59 5.94
C CYS A 131 7.44 22.92 6.80
N GLN A 132 7.25 22.82 8.12
CA GLN A 132 8.29 22.94 9.13
C GLN A 132 8.34 21.63 9.91
N THR A 133 9.54 21.14 10.19
CA THR A 133 9.77 19.91 10.97
C THR A 133 10.90 20.15 11.96
N GLU A 134 11.18 19.19 12.84
CA GLU A 134 12.25 19.28 13.84
C GLU A 134 13.67 19.26 13.23
N VAL A 135 13.78 18.96 11.93
CA VAL A 135 15.04 18.89 11.18
C VAL A 135 15.05 19.90 10.03
N GLU A 136 16.23 20.43 9.71
CA GLU A 136 16.41 21.39 8.63
C GLU A 136 16.25 20.75 7.24
N ASN A 137 16.62 19.47 7.12
CA ASN A 137 16.57 18.70 5.89
C ASN A 137 16.18 17.24 6.15
N GLN A 138 15.75 16.56 5.09
CA GLN A 138 15.43 15.14 5.14
C GLN A 138 16.12 14.37 4.01
N ALA A 139 16.68 13.21 4.37
CA ALA A 139 17.27 12.30 3.40
C ALA A 139 16.18 11.70 2.52
N ILE A 140 16.26 11.91 1.22
CA ILE A 140 15.22 11.48 0.29
C ILE A 140 15.06 9.96 0.25
N ARG A 141 16.17 9.22 0.41
CA ARG A 141 16.12 7.74 0.37
C ARG A 141 15.62 7.13 1.68
N ARG A 142 15.77 7.85 2.79
CA ARG A 142 15.42 7.39 4.15
C ARG A 142 14.87 8.57 4.96
N PRO A 143 13.63 9.00 4.68
CA PRO A 143 13.08 10.24 5.24
C PRO A 143 12.97 10.23 6.77
N LEU A 144 12.96 9.03 7.38
CA LEU A 144 12.88 8.82 8.84
C LEU A 144 14.21 8.31 9.45
N GLY A 145 15.31 8.37 8.71
CA GLY A 145 16.63 7.94 9.20
C GLY A 145 16.90 6.44 9.09
N HIS A 146 17.83 5.93 9.91
CA HIS A 146 18.41 4.58 9.79
C HIS A 146 17.81 3.54 10.76
N VAL A 147 16.67 3.84 11.40
CA VAL A 147 15.96 2.82 12.18
C VAL A 147 15.50 1.71 11.23
N SER A 148 15.88 0.47 11.52
CA SER A 148 15.95 -0.66 10.56
C SER A 148 14.63 -1.12 9.95
N ALA A 149 13.50 -0.55 10.38
CA ALA A 149 12.15 -0.80 9.85
C ALA A 149 11.48 0.45 9.25
N SER A 150 12.21 1.55 9.05
CA SER A 150 11.62 2.77 8.47
C SER A 150 11.42 2.66 6.96
N LEU A 151 10.27 3.14 6.50
CA LEU A 151 9.93 3.26 5.09
C LEU A 151 10.99 4.06 4.34
N ASN A 152 11.49 3.49 3.25
CA ASN A 152 12.49 4.10 2.37
C ASN A 152 11.84 4.55 1.05
N CYS A 153 12.60 5.26 0.19
CA CYS A 153 12.09 5.75 -1.09
C CYS A 153 11.44 4.65 -1.96
N HIS A 154 12.03 3.44 -1.97
CA HIS A 154 11.48 2.33 -2.74
C HIS A 154 10.13 1.90 -2.19
N ASP A 155 10.02 1.72 -0.87
CA ASP A 155 8.77 1.32 -0.20
C ASP A 155 7.68 2.36 -0.48
N LEU A 156 7.97 3.65 -0.25
CA LEU A 156 6.99 4.73 -0.39
C LEU A 156 6.45 4.84 -1.82
N MET A 157 7.32 4.78 -2.82
CA MET A 157 6.94 4.88 -4.23
C MET A 157 6.24 3.61 -4.74
N ARG A 158 6.67 2.44 -4.27
CA ARG A 158 6.04 1.16 -4.63
C ARG A 158 4.66 1.04 -3.99
N ASP A 159 4.52 1.44 -2.73
CA ASP A 159 3.26 1.41 -2.01
C ASP A 159 2.23 2.39 -2.58
N ASN A 160 2.66 3.54 -3.11
CA ASN A 160 1.77 4.46 -3.81
C ASN A 160 1.09 3.81 -5.02
N TYR A 161 1.71 2.81 -5.63
CA TYR A 161 1.11 1.99 -6.68
C TYR A 161 0.27 0.83 -6.09
N LEU A 162 0.85 0.04 -5.18
CA LEU A 162 0.24 -1.21 -4.71
C LEU A 162 -1.00 -0.98 -3.83
N LEU A 163 -1.00 0.05 -2.99
CA LEU A 163 -2.01 0.23 -1.94
C LEU A 163 -3.19 1.11 -2.35
N CYS A 164 -3.14 1.73 -3.54
CA CYS A 164 -4.21 2.59 -4.02
C CYS A 164 -5.29 1.86 -4.83
N HIS A 165 -4.98 0.70 -5.42
CA HIS A 165 -5.94 -0.14 -6.14
C HIS A 165 -6.80 0.62 -7.18
N ASN A 166 -6.19 1.52 -7.95
CA ASN A 166 -6.86 2.47 -8.86
C ASN A 166 -6.35 2.35 -10.30
N GLY A 167 -6.37 1.14 -10.88
CA GLY A 167 -5.87 0.90 -12.24
C GLY A 167 -4.37 1.14 -12.44
N GLY A 168 -3.64 1.37 -11.34
CA GLY A 168 -2.21 1.67 -11.34
C GLY A 168 -1.86 3.15 -11.48
N VAL A 169 -2.84 4.07 -11.43
CA VAL A 169 -2.57 5.52 -11.55
C VAL A 169 -1.91 6.10 -10.30
N GLY A 170 -1.94 5.38 -9.19
CA GLY A 170 -1.10 5.66 -8.02
C GLY A 170 -1.63 6.76 -7.11
N GLY A 171 -0.72 7.54 -6.53
CA GLY A 171 -1.04 8.54 -5.52
C GLY A 171 0.19 9.09 -4.84
N LYS A 172 -0.01 9.68 -3.67
CA LYS A 172 1.06 10.32 -2.89
C LYS A 172 0.99 10.03 -1.40
N VAL A 173 2.15 10.12 -0.75
CA VAL A 173 2.31 10.02 0.69
C VAL A 173 3.32 11.05 1.17
N GLN A 174 3.01 11.72 2.28
CA GLN A 174 3.92 12.65 2.93
C GLN A 174 4.62 11.97 4.11
N VAL A 175 5.93 12.14 4.23
CA VAL A 175 6.76 11.60 5.33
C VAL A 175 7.65 12.72 5.87
N GLY A 176 7.32 13.23 7.06
CA GLY A 176 7.87 14.54 7.46
C GLY A 176 7.37 15.63 6.52
N CYS A 177 8.31 16.37 5.96
CA CYS A 177 8.08 17.38 4.93
C CYS A 177 8.36 16.89 3.51
N LEU A 178 8.72 15.62 3.30
CA LEU A 178 8.89 15.07 1.96
C LEU A 178 7.59 14.45 1.44
N ILE A 179 7.14 14.87 0.27
CA ILE A 179 6.00 14.26 -0.43
C ILE A 179 6.56 13.36 -1.53
N TYR A 180 6.18 12.08 -1.50
CA TYR A 180 6.50 11.10 -2.53
C TYR A 180 5.25 10.87 -3.37
N THR A 181 5.35 11.14 -4.66
CA THR A 181 4.24 11.01 -5.61
C THR A 181 4.62 10.05 -6.72
N TYR A 182 3.75 9.07 -6.98
CA TYR A 182 3.81 8.22 -8.15
C TYR A 182 2.50 8.36 -8.94
N ASN A 183 2.63 8.68 -10.23
CA ASN A 183 1.50 8.73 -11.15
C ASN A 183 1.73 7.82 -12.35
N GLY A 184 0.83 6.87 -12.53
CA GLY A 184 0.74 6.05 -13.75
C GLY A 184 -0.31 6.61 -14.71
N GLY A 185 -0.16 6.34 -16.00
CA GLY A 185 -1.18 6.67 -17.01
C GLY A 185 -1.23 8.15 -17.36
N ILE A 186 -0.12 8.86 -17.16
CA ILE A 186 -0.05 10.29 -17.48
C ILE A 186 -0.05 10.50 -19.01
N MET A 187 -0.76 11.51 -19.51
CA MET A 187 -0.90 11.80 -20.92
C MET A 187 -0.14 13.08 -21.29
N THR A 188 0.47 13.06 -22.46
CA THR A 188 1.17 14.24 -22.99
C THR A 188 0.16 15.36 -23.23
N GLY A 189 0.46 16.58 -22.76
CA GLY A 189 -0.39 17.75 -22.96
C GLY A 189 -1.55 17.91 -21.98
N ARG A 190 -1.76 16.96 -21.05
CA ARG A 190 -2.66 17.15 -19.90
C ARG A 190 -1.88 17.80 -18.75
N VAL A 191 -2.51 18.76 -18.08
CA VAL A 191 -1.98 19.35 -16.84
C VAL A 191 -2.48 18.50 -15.69
N TYR A 192 -1.56 18.07 -14.84
CA TYR A 192 -1.87 17.34 -13.62
C TYR A 192 -1.44 18.19 -12.42
N ASP A 193 -2.23 18.13 -11.36
CA ASP A 193 -1.89 18.73 -10.08
C ASP A 193 -1.01 17.75 -9.29
N TRP A 194 0.30 17.90 -9.44
CA TRP A 194 1.32 16.99 -8.91
C TRP A 194 1.60 17.21 -7.43
#